data_AF-A0A376VH18-F1
#
_entry.id   AF-A0A376VH18-F1
#
_cell.length_a   1.000
_cell.length_b   1.000
_cell.length_c   1.000
_cell.angle_alpha   90.00
_cell.angle_beta   90.00
_cell.angle_gamma   90.00
#
_symmetry.space_group_name_H-M   'P 1'
#
loop_
_entity.id
_entity.type
_entity.pdbx_description
1 polymer ?
#
loop_
_entity_poly.entity_id
_entity_poly.type
_entity_poly.pdbx_seq_one_letter_code
_entity_poly.pdbx_strand_id
1 'polypeptide(L)'
;MSTIIMDLCSYTRLGLTGYLLSRGVKKREINDIETVDDLAIACDSQRPSVVFINEDCFIHDASNSQHIKHIINQHPNTLFIVFYGNCQCSF
;
A
#
# COMPACT_ATOMS: atom_id res chain seq x y z
N MET A 1 -13.19 8.27 -0.63
CA MET A 1 -12.23 7.70 0.36
C MET A 1 -11.12 7.08 -0.44
N SER A 2 -9.91 7.62 -0.37
CA SER A 2 -8.76 7.12 -1.14
C SER A 2 -8.15 5.89 -0.47
N THR A 3 -7.70 4.95 -1.29
CA THR A 3 -7.01 3.72 -0.91
C THR A 3 -5.67 3.68 -1.62
N ILE A 4 -4.62 3.32 -0.90
CA ILE A 4 -3.28 3.13 -1.47
C ILE A 4 -2.93 1.64 -1.43
N ILE A 5 -2.29 1.15 -2.49
CA ILE A 5 -1.73 -0.20 -2.55
C ILE A 5 -0.22 -0.07 -2.81
N MET A 6 0.58 -0.54 -1.86
CA MET A 6 2.03 -0.63 -1.96
C MET A 6 2.43 -2.10 -2.03
N ASP A 7 2.76 -2.55 -3.24
CA ASP A 7 3.19 -3.93 -3.49
C ASP A 7 4.07 -3.98 -4.74
N LEU A 8 5.11 -4.81 -4.74
CA LEU A 8 5.96 -5.07 -5.91
C LEU A 8 5.29 -6.02 -6.91
N CYS A 9 4.33 -6.86 -6.47
CA CYS A 9 3.66 -7.82 -7.34
C CYS A 9 2.48 -7.20 -8.10
N SER A 10 2.64 -7.03 -9.42
CA SER A 10 1.56 -6.55 -10.31
C SER A 10 0.27 -7.39 -10.22
N TYR A 11 0.37 -8.70 -10.01
CA TYR A 11 -0.80 -9.58 -9.88
C TYR A 11 -1.58 -9.32 -8.59
N THR A 12 -0.90 -9.13 -7.47
CA THR A 12 -1.56 -8.76 -6.22
C THR A 12 -2.23 -7.39 -6.34
N ARG A 13 -1.55 -6.40 -6.95
CA ARG A 13 -2.14 -5.08 -7.20
C ARG A 13 -3.40 -5.17 -8.06
N LEU A 14 -3.37 -5.95 -9.13
CA LEU A 14 -4.54 -6.21 -9.97
C LEU A 14 -5.66 -6.91 -9.19
N GLY A 15 -5.34 -7.91 -8.38
CA GLY A 15 -6.30 -8.64 -7.56
C GLY A 15 -6.98 -7.74 -6.51
N LEU A 16 -6.19 -6.96 -5.78
CA LEU A 16 -6.67 -6.00 -4.79
C LEU A 16 -7.50 -4.90 -5.44
N THR A 17 -7.03 -4.34 -6.56
CA THR A 17 -7.79 -3.35 -7.33
C THR A 17 -9.12 -3.94 -7.80
N GLY A 18 -9.12 -5.14 -8.37
CA GLY A 18 -10.33 -5.84 -8.80
C GLY A 18 -11.31 -6.07 -7.65
N TYR A 19 -10.81 -6.47 -6.49
CA TYR A 19 -11.62 -6.63 -5.27
C TYR A 19 -12.23 -5.30 -4.82
N LEU A 20 -11.44 -4.22 -4.73
CA LEU A 20 -11.92 -2.89 -4.32
C LEU A 20 -12.96 -2.34 -5.30
N LEU A 21 -12.75 -2.50 -6.61
CA LEU A 21 -13.72 -2.14 -7.64
C LEU A 21 -15.03 -2.91 -7.47
N SER A 22 -14.96 -4.23 -7.20
CA SER A 22 -16.15 -5.06 -6.96
C SER A 22 -16.95 -4.65 -5.72
N ARG A 23 -16.28 -4.01 -4.74
CA ARG A 23 -16.89 -3.44 -3.53
C ARG A 23 -17.41 -2.01 -3.72
N GLY A 24 -17.28 -1.44 -4.91
CA GLY A 24 -17.79 -0.11 -5.25
C GLY A 24 -16.81 1.04 -5.03
N VAL A 25 -15.54 0.77 -4.73
CA VAL A 25 -14.49 1.79 -4.72
C VAL A 25 -14.21 2.23 -6.15
N LYS A 26 -14.12 3.54 -6.41
CA LYS A 26 -13.87 4.03 -7.77
C LYS A 26 -12.40 3.86 -8.11
N LYS A 27 -12.08 3.51 -9.36
CA LYS A 27 -10.69 3.37 -9.83
C LYS A 27 -9.82 4.59 -9.53
N ARG A 28 -10.38 5.80 -9.66
CA ARG A 28 -9.70 7.08 -9.36
C ARG A 28 -9.34 7.29 -7.88
N GLU A 29 -9.92 6.48 -6.99
CA GLU A 29 -9.67 6.50 -5.55
C GLU A 29 -8.64 5.45 -5.14
N ILE A 30 -8.16 4.61 -6.06
CA ILE A 30 -7.17 3.58 -5.82
C ILE A 30 -5.86 4.04 -6.46
N ASN A 31 -4.81 4.15 -5.66
CA ASN A 31 -3.48 4.53 -6.12
C ASN A 31 -2.48 3.43 -5.81
N ASP A 32 -1.71 3.04 -6.82
CA ASP A 32 -0.63 2.08 -6.70
C ASP A 32 0.70 2.82 -6.54
N ILE A 33 1.53 2.38 -5.60
CA ILE A 33 2.87 2.92 -5.35
C ILE A 33 3.85 1.78 -5.10
N GLU A 34 5.14 2.02 -5.31
CA GLU A 34 6.18 0.99 -5.19
C GLU A 34 7.24 1.32 -4.13
N THR A 35 7.37 2.60 -3.75
CA THR A 35 8.41 3.07 -2.81
C THR A 35 7.83 3.63 -1.52
N VAL A 36 8.63 3.61 -0.45
CA VAL A 36 8.24 4.14 0.87
C VAL A 36 8.17 5.67 0.86
N ASP A 37 9.01 6.32 0.06
CA ASP A 37 8.99 7.77 -0.09
C ASP A 37 7.71 8.24 -0.80
N ASP A 38 7.29 7.53 -1.85
CA ASP A 38 6.01 7.80 -2.51
C ASP A 38 4.83 7.56 -1.57
N LEU A 39 4.93 6.57 -0.68
CA LEU A 39 3.92 6.33 0.36
C LEU A 39 3.78 7.54 1.28
N ALA A 40 4.89 8.09 1.78
CA ALA A 40 4.87 9.27 2.65
C ALA A 40 4.19 10.46 1.94
N ILE A 41 4.61 10.76 0.71
CA ILE A 41 4.05 11.86 -0.09
C ILE A 41 2.55 11.65 -0.36
N ALA A 42 2.15 10.42 -0.68
CA ALA A 42 0.76 10.10 -0.96
C ALA A 42 -0.11 10.14 0.30
N CYS A 43 0.40 9.71 1.45
CA CYS A 43 -0.29 9.82 2.73
C CYS A 43 -0.55 11.29 3.11
N ASP A 44 0.43 12.17 2.91
CA ASP A 44 0.30 13.60 3.19
C ASP A 44 -0.68 14.30 2.24
N SER A 45 -0.55 14.04 0.94
CA SER A 45 -1.33 14.72 -0.09
C SER A 45 -2.77 14.21 -0.22
N GLN A 46 -2.98 12.91 -0.08
CA GLN A 46 -4.28 12.27 -0.37
C GLN A 46 -5.04 11.85 0.89
N ARG A 47 -4.38 11.78 2.05
CA ARG A 47 -4.94 11.35 3.34
C ARG A 47 -5.84 10.10 3.20
N PRO A 48 -5.25 8.98 2.75
CA PRO A 48 -5.99 7.77 2.48
C PRO A 48 -6.66 7.22 3.74
N SER A 49 -7.81 6.59 3.57
CA SER A 49 -8.51 5.91 4.66
C SER A 49 -7.92 4.52 4.90
N VAL A 50 -7.41 3.87 3.85
CA VAL A 50 -6.83 2.53 3.90
C VAL A 50 -5.55 2.48 3.06
N VAL A 51 -4.51 1.84 3.59
CA VAL A 51 -3.25 1.57 2.89
C VAL A 51 -2.95 0.08 3.00
N PHE A 52 -2.82 -0.60 1.87
CA PHE A 52 -2.36 -1.98 1.77
C PHE A 52 -0.85 -1.98 1.54
N ILE A 53 -0.09 -2.71 2.35
CA ILE A 53 1.37 -2.77 2.26
C ILE A 53 1.81 -4.23 2.25
N ASN A 54 2.52 -4.65 1.20
CA ASN A 54 3.24 -5.92 1.20
C ASN A 54 4.54 -5.75 2.00
N GLU A 55 4.84 -6.70 2.90
CA GLU A 55 6.07 -6.66 3.67
C GLU A 55 7.35 -6.75 2.82
N ASP A 56 7.29 -7.40 1.66
CA ASP A 56 8.42 -7.52 0.72
C ASP A 56 8.96 -6.15 0.31
N CYS A 57 8.12 -5.10 0.35
CA CYS A 57 8.51 -3.74 0.03
C CYS A 57 9.45 -3.09 1.06
N PHE A 58 9.49 -3.55 2.30
CA PHE A 58 10.27 -2.89 3.38
C PHE A 58 11.08 -3.83 4.27
N ILE A 59 10.87 -5.16 4.18
CA ILE A 59 11.53 -6.13 5.07
C ILE A 59 13.04 -6.26 4.80
N HIS A 60 13.47 -5.97 3.58
CA HIS A 60 14.87 -6.11 3.17
C HIS A 60 15.77 -4.94 3.60
N ASP A 61 15.19 -3.81 4.04
CA ASP A 61 15.94 -2.64 4.48
C ASP A 61 15.40 -2.11 5.83
N ALA A 62 16.30 -2.07 6.82
CA ALA A 62 16.01 -1.54 8.14
C ALA A 62 15.61 -0.06 8.13
N SER A 63 16.12 0.72 7.17
CA SER A 63 15.75 2.13 6.98
C SER A 63 14.28 2.25 6.58
N ASN A 64 13.85 1.50 5.56
CA ASN A 64 12.46 1.45 5.11
C ASN A 64 11.51 0.97 6.21
N SER A 65 11.93 -0.04 6.98
CA SER A 65 11.17 -0.51 8.14
C SER A 65 10.96 0.57 9.22
N GLN A 66 11.98 1.39 9.50
CA GLN A 66 11.83 2.52 10.42
C GLN A 66 10.97 3.64 9.83
N HIS A 67 11.12 3.90 8.54
CA HIS A 67 10.39 4.94 7.83
C HIS A 67 8.88 4.63 7.78
N ILE A 68 8.49 3.39 7.46
CA ILE A 68 7.07 2.99 7.50
C ILE A 68 6.48 3.14 8.90
N LYS A 69 7.22 2.75 9.95
CA LYS A 69 6.76 2.96 11.34
C LYS A 69 6.53 4.44 11.63
N HIS A 70 7.36 5.32 11.11
CA HIS A 70 7.18 6.76 11.26
C HIS A 70 5.90 7.24 10.56
N ILE A 71 5.69 6.84 9.30
CA ILE A 71 4.49 7.16 8.51
C ILE A 71 3.22 6.69 9.22
N ILE A 72 3.19 5.44 9.71
CA ILE A 72 2.04 4.89 10.43
C ILE A 72 1.70 5.73 11.66
N ASN A 73 2.71 6.13 12.43
CA ASN A 73 2.52 6.94 13.64
C ASN A 73 2.04 8.37 13.33
N GLN A 74 2.37 8.91 12.16
CA GLN A 74 1.94 10.25 11.72
C GLN A 74 0.49 10.28 11.22
N HIS A 75 -0.09 9.15 10.83
CA HIS A 75 -1.42 9.06 10.26
C HIS A 75 -2.35 8.12 11.05
N PRO A 76 -2.75 8.50 12.30
CA PRO A 76 -3.57 7.64 13.17
C PRO A 76 -4.98 7.37 12.64
N ASN A 77 -5.48 8.17 11.70
CA ASN A 77 -6.80 8.02 11.10
C ASN A 77 -6.79 7.12 9.84
N THR A 78 -5.62 6.61 9.45
CA THR A 78 -5.44 5.74 8.28
C THR A 78 -5.29 4.30 8.76
N LEU A 79 -6.06 3.38 8.17
CA LEU A 79 -5.93 1.96 8.44
C LEU A 79 -4.81 1.37 7.57
N PHE A 80 -3.73 0.95 8.20
CA PHE A 80 -2.63 0.24 7.54
C PHE A 80 -2.85 -1.26 7.65
N ILE A 81 -2.92 -1.94 6.50
CA ILE A 81 -3.06 -3.38 6.38
C ILE A 81 -1.76 -3.92 5.80
N VAL A 82 -0.93 -4.49 6.67
CA VAL A 82 0.29 -5.20 6.25
C VAL A 82 -0.06 -6.65 5.99
N PHE A 83 0.29 -7.15 4.82
CA PHE A 83 0.08 -8.55 4.46
C PHE A 83 1.42 -9.23 4.12
N TYR A 84 1.49 -10.51 4.49
CA TYR A 84 2.61 -11.41 4.24
C TYR A 84 2.23 -12.33 3.09
N GLY A 85 3.05 -12.41 2.04
CA GLY A 85 2.84 -13.38 0.97
C GLY A 85 3.83 -13.29 -0.18
N ASN A 86 4.58 -14.36 -0.39
CA ASN A 86 5.47 -14.50 -1.55
C ASN A 86 4.62 -14.70 -2.82
N CYS A 87 4.46 -13.63 -3.60
CA CYS A 87 3.84 -13.68 -4.92
C CYS A 87 4.81 -14.35 -5.91
N GLN A 88 4.94 -15.68 -5.89
CA GLN A 88 5.69 -16.42 -6.91
C GLN A 88 4.85 -16.59 -8.17
N CYS A 89 4.70 -15.52 -8.96
CA CYS A 89 4.16 -15.61 -10.30
C CYS A 89 5.24 -16.12 -11.26
N SER A 90 5.40 -17.45 -11.33
CA SER A 90 6.20 -18.10 -12.36
C SER A 90 5.45 -18.05 -13.69
N PHE A 91 6.06 -17.44 -14.71
CA PHE A 91 5.60 -17.51 -16.11
C PHE A 91 6.10 -18.78 -16.77
#